data_AF-A0A5J6Q3P7-F1
#
_entry.id   AF-A0A5J6Q3P7-F1
#
_cell.length_a   1.000
_cell.length_b   1.000
_cell.length_c   1.000
_cell.angle_alpha   90.00
_cell.angle_beta   90.00
_cell.angle_gamma   90.00
#
_symmetry.space_group_name_H-M   'P 1'
#
loop_
_entity.id
_entity.type
_entity.pdbx_description
1 polymer ?
#
loop_
_entity_poly.entity_id
_entity_poly.type
_entity_poly.pdbx_seq_one_letter_code
_entity_poly.pdbx_strand_id
1 'polypeptide(L)'
;MIRRRSTPLRSEGFSLAELVVVIAIVGIMSGIGIVTFSAVLRRERANAIASALAGWLDQTSRSAPNVGQTCTVTISTGQLSAGDVLASVTPAGCAQPATLTVPDFSGGGTARVAATPDTFFFTPRATIATAGNANPDVLLRMSVADQPPLRCIRLTGALGILEIGRNTSASSTRATCDQWNDI
;
A
#
# COMPACT_ATOMS: atom_id res chain seq x y z
N MET A 1 58.85 -32.47 38.72
CA MET A 1 57.41 -32.76 38.53
C MET A 1 56.62 -31.53 38.99
N ILE A 2 56.17 -30.69 38.06
CA ILE A 2 55.59 -29.36 38.36
C ILE A 2 54.06 -29.49 38.38
N ARG A 3 53.45 -29.28 39.56
CA ARG A 3 52.01 -29.43 39.80
C ARG A 3 51.29 -28.13 39.42
N ARG A 4 50.73 -28.04 38.20
CA ARG A 4 49.85 -26.92 37.81
C ARG A 4 48.55 -27.00 38.64
N ARG A 5 48.27 -25.96 39.44
CA ARG A 5 46.98 -25.78 40.09
C ARG A 5 46.00 -25.21 39.06
N SER A 6 44.93 -25.96 38.78
CA SER A 6 43.76 -25.48 38.06
C SER A 6 42.93 -24.61 39.00
N THR A 7 42.86 -23.30 38.75
CA THR A 7 41.87 -22.41 39.39
C THR A 7 40.48 -22.77 38.86
N PRO A 8 39.50 -23.10 39.71
CA PRO A 8 38.13 -23.30 39.26
C PRO A 8 37.58 -21.95 38.78
N LEU A 9 37.11 -21.90 37.53
CA LEU A 9 36.29 -20.80 37.06
C LEU A 9 35.02 -20.79 37.90
N ARG A 10 34.89 -19.79 38.78
CA ARG A 10 33.68 -19.59 39.57
C ARG A 10 32.55 -19.32 38.57
N SER A 11 31.64 -20.28 38.44
CA SER A 11 30.43 -20.10 37.65
C SER A 11 29.55 -19.11 38.40
N GLU A 12 29.72 -17.83 38.14
CA GLU A 12 28.81 -16.78 38.63
C GLU A 12 27.52 -16.90 37.82
N GLY A 13 26.62 -17.76 38.31
CA GLY A 13 25.26 -17.85 37.78
C GLY A 13 24.45 -16.61 38.18
N PHE A 14 23.50 -16.24 37.33
CA PHE A 14 22.56 -15.15 37.58
C PHE A 14 21.82 -15.36 38.92
N SER A 15 21.75 -14.31 39.74
CA SER A 15 20.91 -14.31 40.94
C SER A 15 19.43 -14.38 40.56
N LEU A 16 18.59 -15.00 41.39
CA LEU A 16 17.14 -15.06 41.18
C LEU A 16 16.55 -13.65 41.01
N ALA A 17 17.02 -12.69 41.80
CA ALA A 17 16.59 -11.30 41.70
C ALA A 17 17.01 -10.67 40.36
N GLU A 18 18.19 -10.99 39.85
CA GLU A 18 18.70 -10.49 38.58
C GLU A 18 17.90 -11.07 37.41
N LEU A 19 17.53 -12.35 37.48
CA LEU A 19 16.67 -13.00 36.49
C LEU A 19 15.28 -12.33 36.43
N VAL A 20 14.69 -11.99 37.58
CA VAL A 20 13.40 -11.28 37.65
C VAL A 20 13.48 -9.89 37.00
N VAL A 21 14.59 -9.18 37.22
CA VAL A 21 14.80 -7.86 36.58
C VAL A 21 14.97 -8.00 35.06
N VAL A 22 15.72 -9.00 34.58
CA VAL A 22 15.90 -9.24 33.14
C VAL A 22 14.58 -9.58 32.44
N ILE A 23 13.76 -10.48 33.00
CA ILE A 23 12.46 -10.82 32.41
C ILE A 23 11.51 -9.62 32.41
N ALA A 24 11.58 -8.75 33.42
CA ALA A 24 10.78 -7.53 33.47
C ALA A 24 11.17 -6.55 32.34
N ILE A 25 12.48 -6.35 32.12
CA ILE A 25 12.99 -5.50 31.04
C ILE A 25 12.60 -6.09 29.67
N VAL A 26 12.80 -7.40 29.46
CA VAL A 26 12.42 -8.08 28.21
C VAL A 26 10.92 -8.00 27.96
N GLY A 27 10.09 -8.14 28.99
CA GLY A 27 8.64 -7.99 28.89
C GLY A 27 8.24 -6.58 28.41
N ILE A 28 8.83 -5.54 28.99
CA ILE A 28 8.58 -4.14 28.58
C ILE A 28 9.02 -3.92 27.13
N MET A 29 10.23 -4.37 26.76
CA MET A 29 10.74 -4.23 25.40
C MET A 29 9.89 -4.98 24.37
N SER A 30 9.41 -6.17 24.72
CA SER A 30 8.54 -6.99 23.84
C SER A 30 7.21 -6.29 23.55
N GLY A 31 6.61 -5.64 24.56
CA GLY A 31 5.37 -4.88 24.39
C GLY A 31 5.50 -3.74 23.36
N ILE A 32 6.62 -3.02 23.37
CA ILE A 32 6.90 -1.91 22.44
C ILE A 32 7.14 -2.44 21.00
N GLY A 33 7.79 -3.59 20.88
CA GLY A 33 8.07 -4.22 19.58
C GLY A 33 6.82 -4.59 18.78
N ILE A 34 5.77 -5.08 19.45
CA ILE A 34 4.55 -5.54 18.78
C ILE A 34 3.77 -4.38 18.15
N VAL A 35 3.58 -3.29 18.90
CA VAL A 35 2.79 -2.14 18.42
C VAL A 35 3.47 -1.45 17.24
N THR A 36 4.79 -1.30 17.28
CA THR A 36 5.57 -0.66 16.20
C THR A 36 5.57 -1.51 14.93
N PHE A 37 5.78 -2.82 15.05
CA PHE A 37 5.75 -3.75 13.91
C PHE A 37 4.42 -3.71 13.16
N SER A 38 3.30 -3.71 13.90
CA SER A 38 1.97 -3.68 13.30
C SER A 38 1.70 -2.40 12.48
N ALA A 39 2.26 -1.26 12.87
CA ALA A 39 2.13 0.00 12.14
C ALA A 39 2.95 -0.01 10.84
N VAL A 40 4.17 -0.56 10.89
CA VAL A 40 5.03 -0.73 9.70
C VAL A 40 4.35 -1.65 8.69
N LEU A 41 3.85 -2.80 9.14
CA LEU A 41 3.19 -3.75 8.25
C LEU A 41 1.95 -3.14 7.55
N ARG A 42 1.16 -2.35 8.26
CA ARG A 42 0.00 -1.63 7.69
C ARG A 42 0.43 -0.63 6.61
N ARG A 43 1.51 0.11 6.85
CA ARG A 43 2.07 1.06 5.88
C ARG A 43 2.57 0.36 4.62
N GLU A 44 3.26 -0.78 4.76
CA GLU A 44 3.72 -1.57 3.62
C GLU A 44 2.56 -2.13 2.79
N ARG A 45 1.49 -2.59 3.45
CA ARG A 45 0.27 -3.06 2.78
C ARG A 45 -0.40 -1.97 1.95
N ALA A 46 -0.58 -0.79 2.53
CA ALA A 46 -1.15 0.35 1.82
C ALA A 46 -0.26 0.77 0.64
N ASN A 47 1.07 0.73 0.83
CA ASN A 47 2.04 1.01 -0.23
C ASN A 47 1.95 0.00 -1.37
N ALA A 48 1.87 -1.30 -1.05
CA ALA A 48 1.80 -2.38 -2.02
C ALA A 48 0.56 -2.27 -2.92
N ILE A 49 -0.62 -1.95 -2.37
CA ILE A 49 -1.81 -1.67 -3.19
C ILE A 49 -1.56 -0.46 -4.09
N ALA A 50 -1.08 0.65 -3.52
CA ALA A 50 -0.90 1.89 -4.27
C ALA A 50 0.09 1.70 -5.43
N SER A 51 1.22 1.04 -5.20
CA SER A 51 2.21 0.75 -6.24
C SER A 51 1.69 -0.24 -7.29
N ALA A 52 0.93 -1.26 -6.88
CA ALA A 52 0.34 -2.22 -7.81
C ALA A 52 -0.70 -1.54 -8.72
N LEU A 53 -1.56 -0.69 -8.13
CA LEU A 53 -2.55 0.08 -8.89
C LEU A 53 -1.90 1.11 -9.80
N ALA A 54 -0.86 1.80 -9.32
CA ALA A 54 -0.09 2.74 -10.13
C ALA A 54 0.57 2.05 -11.34
N GLY A 55 1.23 0.91 -11.13
CA GLY A 55 1.85 0.13 -12.20
C GLY A 55 0.81 -0.39 -13.20
N TRP A 56 -0.34 -0.86 -12.72
CA TRP A 56 -1.43 -1.32 -13.59
C TRP A 56 -2.03 -0.17 -14.42
N LEU A 57 -2.18 1.03 -13.84
CA LEU A 57 -2.65 2.22 -14.56
C LEU A 57 -1.62 2.72 -15.58
N ASP A 58 -0.34 2.72 -15.27
CA ASP A 58 0.74 3.07 -16.22
C ASP A 58 0.84 2.06 -17.37
N GLN A 59 0.66 0.77 -17.10
CA GLN A 59 0.54 -0.23 -18.16
C GLN A 59 -0.66 0.05 -19.07
N THR A 60 -1.82 0.36 -18.48
CA THR A 60 -3.08 0.61 -19.21
C THR A 60 -3.01 1.90 -20.04
N SER A 61 -2.33 2.94 -19.54
CA SER A 61 -2.17 4.19 -20.29
C SER A 61 -1.28 3.99 -21.52
N ARG A 62 -0.22 3.17 -21.40
CA ARG A 62 0.71 2.84 -22.48
C ARG A 62 0.12 1.88 -23.51
N SER A 63 -0.81 1.02 -23.11
CA SER A 63 -1.46 0.09 -24.04
C SER A 63 -2.42 0.80 -24.99
N ALA A 64 -3.11 1.87 -24.56
CA ALA A 64 -4.14 2.53 -25.36
C ALA A 64 -3.61 3.02 -26.73
N PRO A 65 -2.44 3.69 -26.82
CA PRO A 65 -1.81 4.00 -28.10
C PRO A 65 -1.40 2.75 -28.90
N ASN A 66 -0.90 1.71 -28.24
CA ASN A 66 -0.41 0.49 -28.90
C ASN A 66 -1.53 -0.33 -29.54
N VAL A 67 -2.69 -0.40 -28.88
CA VAL A 67 -3.88 -1.09 -29.39
C VAL A 67 -4.67 -0.20 -30.36
N GLY A 68 -4.43 1.11 -30.35
CA GLY A 68 -5.14 2.08 -31.18
C GLY A 68 -6.61 2.25 -30.80
N GLN A 69 -6.99 1.87 -29.58
CA GLN A 69 -8.36 1.92 -29.07
C GLN A 69 -8.41 2.58 -27.70
N THR A 70 -9.61 3.01 -27.31
CA THR A 70 -9.86 3.59 -25.99
C THR A 70 -9.92 2.49 -24.93
N CYS A 71 -9.14 2.65 -23.86
CA CYS A 71 -9.11 1.73 -22.73
C CYS A 71 -9.90 2.32 -21.56
N THR A 72 -11.09 1.78 -21.30
CA THR A 72 -11.98 2.20 -20.21
C THR A 72 -11.58 1.52 -18.92
N VAL A 73 -11.21 2.31 -17.93
CA VAL A 73 -10.89 1.88 -16.57
C VAL A 73 -12.07 2.12 -15.65
N THR A 74 -12.40 1.12 -14.85
CA THR A 74 -13.39 1.21 -13.77
C THR A 74 -12.74 0.83 -12.45
N ILE A 75 -12.90 1.68 -11.45
CA ILE A 75 -12.36 1.49 -10.10
C ILE A 75 -13.50 1.11 -9.16
N SER A 76 -13.35 -0.01 -8.46
CA SER A 76 -14.28 -0.39 -7.40
C SER A 76 -14.07 0.52 -6.20
N THR A 77 -15.15 1.14 -5.71
CA THR A 77 -15.12 2.02 -4.53
C THR A 77 -15.87 1.37 -3.36
N GLY A 78 -15.56 1.79 -2.14
CA GLY A 78 -16.11 1.21 -0.91
C GLY A 78 -15.11 0.34 -0.17
N GLN A 79 -15.62 -0.65 0.57
CA GLN A 79 -14.82 -1.59 1.35
C GLN A 79 -14.63 -2.88 0.55
N LEU A 80 -13.38 -3.25 0.31
CA LEU A 80 -12.95 -4.39 -0.48
C LEU A 80 -12.16 -5.36 0.43
N SER A 81 -12.38 -6.64 0.23
CA SER A 81 -11.68 -7.74 0.89
C SER A 81 -10.57 -8.31 -0.02
N ALA A 82 -9.70 -9.14 0.55
CA ALA A 82 -8.71 -9.87 -0.22
C ALA A 82 -9.37 -10.65 -1.37
N GLY A 83 -8.84 -10.50 -2.59
CA GLY A 83 -9.38 -11.15 -3.79
C GLY A 83 -10.47 -10.36 -4.52
N ASP A 84 -11.06 -9.32 -3.92
CA ASP A 84 -12.02 -8.47 -4.61
C ASP A 84 -11.35 -7.70 -5.76
N VAL A 85 -12.10 -7.43 -6.82
CA VAL A 85 -11.62 -6.63 -7.96
C VAL A 85 -11.51 -5.17 -7.54
N LEU A 86 -10.28 -4.65 -7.51
CA LEU A 86 -9.95 -3.26 -7.21
C LEU A 86 -10.15 -2.37 -8.44
N ALA A 87 -9.69 -2.82 -9.60
CA ALA A 87 -9.79 -2.09 -10.85
C ALA A 87 -9.96 -3.06 -12.01
N SER A 88 -10.64 -2.63 -13.07
CA SER A 88 -10.81 -3.40 -14.29
C SER A 88 -10.67 -2.50 -15.51
N VAL A 89 -10.22 -3.09 -16.62
CA VAL A 89 -10.14 -2.40 -17.91
C VAL A 89 -10.91 -3.13 -18.99
N THR A 90 -11.54 -2.35 -19.87
CA THR A 90 -12.18 -2.83 -21.10
C THR A 90 -11.67 -2.00 -22.29
N PRO A 91 -11.24 -2.63 -23.41
CA PRO A 91 -11.14 -4.07 -23.64
C PRO A 91 -9.97 -4.74 -22.90
N ALA A 92 -10.04 -6.06 -22.70
CA ALA A 92 -9.04 -6.83 -21.93
C ALA A 92 -7.61 -6.78 -22.50
N GLY A 93 -7.44 -6.38 -23.77
CA GLY A 93 -6.12 -6.16 -24.38
C GLY A 93 -5.36 -4.95 -23.83
N CYS A 94 -6.00 -4.10 -23.02
CA CYS A 94 -5.39 -2.91 -22.45
C CYS A 94 -4.54 -3.17 -21.19
N ALA A 95 -4.76 -4.27 -20.47
CA ALA A 95 -3.92 -4.61 -19.33
C ALA A 95 -3.81 -6.11 -19.18
N GLN A 96 -2.68 -6.56 -18.65
CA GLN A 96 -2.43 -7.96 -18.35
C GLN A 96 -1.94 -8.04 -16.89
N PRO A 97 -2.79 -8.46 -15.94
CA PRO A 97 -4.19 -8.88 -16.12
C PRO A 97 -5.18 -7.73 -16.40
N ALA A 98 -6.32 -8.03 -17.03
CA ALA A 98 -7.38 -7.06 -17.31
C ALA A 98 -8.13 -6.58 -16.05
N THR A 99 -7.98 -7.32 -14.95
CA THR A 99 -8.49 -6.95 -13.62
C THR A 99 -7.34 -6.97 -12.62
N LEU A 100 -7.31 -5.96 -11.76
CA LEU A 100 -6.43 -5.91 -10.60
C LEU A 100 -7.27 -6.26 -9.36
N THR A 101 -6.79 -7.20 -8.57
CA THR A 101 -7.45 -7.60 -7.31
C THR A 101 -6.73 -7.03 -6.10
N VAL A 102 -7.45 -6.91 -4.99
CA VAL A 102 -6.86 -6.53 -3.70
C VAL A 102 -5.98 -7.70 -3.22
N PRO A 103 -4.69 -7.45 -2.91
CA PRO A 103 -3.79 -8.48 -2.42
C PRO A 103 -4.26 -9.04 -1.08
N ASP A 104 -3.96 -10.32 -0.83
CA ASP A 104 -4.26 -10.94 0.45
C ASP A 104 -3.35 -10.38 1.55
N PHE A 105 -3.98 -9.81 2.57
CA PHE A 105 -3.31 -9.31 3.75
C PHE A 105 -3.35 -10.39 4.83
N SER A 106 -2.22 -11.07 5.03
CA SER A 106 -2.05 -12.06 6.10
C SER A 106 -2.58 -11.53 7.45
N GLY A 107 -3.75 -11.98 7.89
CA GLY A 107 -4.43 -11.46 9.09
C GLY A 107 -5.72 -10.65 8.86
N GLY A 108 -6.35 -10.73 7.68
CA GLY A 108 -7.77 -10.37 7.50
C GLY A 108 -8.07 -8.88 7.38
N GLY A 109 -7.20 -8.10 6.72
CA GLY A 109 -7.43 -6.68 6.47
C GLY A 109 -8.38 -6.40 5.30
N THR A 110 -9.20 -5.36 5.40
CA THR A 110 -9.98 -4.81 4.28
C THR A 110 -9.30 -3.54 3.73
N ALA A 111 -9.45 -3.27 2.44
CA ALA A 111 -9.06 -2.01 1.83
C ALA A 111 -10.30 -1.13 1.66
N ARG A 112 -10.20 0.14 2.00
CA ARG A 112 -11.20 1.15 1.69
C ARG A 112 -10.71 1.98 0.53
N VAL A 113 -11.49 2.08 -0.53
CA VAL A 113 -11.11 2.77 -1.77
C VAL A 113 -12.15 3.81 -2.14
N ALA A 114 -11.71 4.98 -2.54
CA ALA A 114 -12.54 6.00 -3.18
C ALA A 114 -11.84 6.51 -4.43
N ALA A 115 -12.62 6.79 -5.47
CA ALA A 115 -12.12 7.33 -6.72
C ALA A 115 -13.03 8.48 -7.18
N THR A 116 -12.45 9.49 -7.81
CA THR A 116 -13.18 10.62 -8.37
C THR A 116 -12.48 11.08 -9.66
N PRO A 117 -13.06 10.83 -10.84
CA PRO A 117 -14.15 9.88 -11.11
C PRO A 117 -13.74 8.42 -10.85
N ASP A 118 -14.71 7.52 -10.72
CA ASP A 118 -14.52 6.07 -10.58
C ASP A 118 -14.44 5.34 -11.94
N THR A 119 -14.94 5.96 -13.00
CA THR A 119 -14.82 5.48 -14.38
C THR A 119 -14.22 6.56 -15.27
N PHE A 120 -13.17 6.21 -16.01
CA PHE A 120 -12.49 7.07 -16.96
C PHE A 120 -11.86 6.23 -18.07
N PHE A 121 -11.37 6.85 -19.13
CA PHE A 121 -10.75 6.12 -20.22
C PHE A 121 -9.47 6.79 -20.73
N PHE A 122 -8.49 5.97 -21.09
CA PHE A 122 -7.30 6.39 -21.81
C PHE A 122 -7.59 6.37 -23.31
N THR A 123 -7.30 7.48 -23.97
CA THR A 123 -7.47 7.60 -25.43
C THR A 123 -6.23 7.04 -26.15
N PRO A 124 -6.32 6.74 -27.46
CA PRO A 124 -5.16 6.38 -28.27
C PRO A 124 -4.04 7.44 -28.30
N ARG A 125 -4.32 8.67 -27.83
CA ARG A 125 -3.34 9.76 -27.71
C ARG A 125 -2.67 9.80 -26.33
N ALA A 126 -2.84 8.77 -25.52
CA ALA A 126 -2.36 8.69 -24.13
C ALA A 126 -2.92 9.80 -23.21
N THR A 127 -4.04 10.42 -23.59
CA THR A 127 -4.75 11.37 -22.72
C THR A 127 -5.85 10.67 -21.93
N ILE A 128 -6.27 11.28 -20.83
CA ILE A 128 -7.39 10.80 -20.02
C ILE A 128 -8.64 11.55 -20.41
N ALA A 129 -9.78 10.85 -20.48
CA ALA A 129 -11.08 11.48 -20.68
C ALA A 129 -12.17 10.72 -19.93
N THR A 130 -13.30 11.39 -19.72
CA THR A 130 -14.55 10.83 -19.20
C THR A 130 -15.68 11.14 -20.16
N ALA A 131 -16.89 10.63 -19.90
CA ALA A 131 -18.05 10.82 -20.76
C ALA A 131 -18.44 12.29 -21.00
N GLY A 132 -17.92 13.25 -20.22
CA GLY A 132 -18.23 14.68 -20.36
C GLY A 132 -17.06 15.64 -20.15
N ASN A 133 -15.84 15.15 -19.96
CA ASN A 133 -14.67 16.00 -19.75
C ASN A 133 -13.44 15.43 -20.48
N ALA A 134 -12.81 16.25 -21.32
CA ALA A 134 -11.52 15.94 -21.92
C ALA A 134 -10.42 16.41 -20.96
N ASN A 135 -9.54 15.50 -20.55
CA ASN A 135 -8.45 15.73 -19.60
C ASN A 135 -8.90 16.01 -18.15
N PRO A 136 -9.78 15.19 -17.54
CA PRO A 136 -10.11 15.32 -16.13
C PRO A 136 -8.91 14.92 -15.25
N ASP A 137 -8.83 15.51 -14.06
CA ASP A 137 -7.99 14.99 -12.99
C ASP A 137 -8.70 13.82 -12.33
N VAL A 138 -8.00 12.68 -12.23
CA VAL A 138 -8.48 11.49 -11.54
C VAL A 138 -7.77 11.36 -10.21
N LEU A 139 -8.54 11.27 -9.13
CA LEU A 139 -8.00 11.14 -7.79
C LEU A 139 -8.52 9.87 -7.12
N LEU A 140 -7.60 8.95 -6.83
CA LEU A 140 -7.85 7.72 -6.12
C LEU A 140 -7.27 7.82 -4.71
N ARG A 141 -8.00 7.28 -3.74
CA ARG A 141 -7.64 7.28 -2.33
C ARG A 141 -7.88 5.90 -1.76
N MET A 142 -6.95 5.40 -0.99
CA MET A 142 -7.01 4.07 -0.41
C MET A 142 -6.43 4.04 1.00
N SER A 143 -7.12 3.38 1.92
CA SER A 143 -6.62 3.06 3.25
C SER A 143 -6.83 1.59 3.55
N VAL A 144 -6.00 1.03 4.41
CA VAL A 144 -6.11 -0.37 4.85
C VAL A 144 -6.66 -0.38 6.27
N ALA A 145 -7.72 -1.17 6.49
CA ALA A 145 -8.42 -1.32 7.76
C ALA A 145 -8.91 0.01 8.38
N ASP A 146 -9.28 0.99 7.54
CA ASP A 146 -9.66 2.35 7.96
C ASP A 146 -8.66 2.97 8.95
N GLN A 147 -7.37 2.73 8.73
CA GLN A 147 -6.28 3.23 9.56
C GLN A 147 -5.22 3.99 8.74
N PRO A 148 -4.44 4.90 9.37
CA PRO A 148 -3.33 5.56 8.69
C PRO A 148 -2.20 4.57 8.37
N PRO A 149 -1.42 4.80 7.29
CA PRO A 149 -1.50 5.95 6.39
C PRO A 149 -2.52 5.75 5.25
N LEU A 150 -3.19 6.82 4.86
CA LEU A 150 -3.92 6.90 3.59
C LEU A 150 -2.92 7.04 2.44
N ARG A 151 -3.14 6.33 1.34
CA ARG A 151 -2.42 6.51 0.07
C ARG A 151 -3.33 7.15 -0.96
N CYS A 152 -2.76 8.03 -1.79
CA CYS A 152 -3.48 8.61 -2.91
C CYS A 152 -2.71 8.36 -4.20
N ILE A 153 -3.46 8.30 -5.30
CA ILE A 153 -2.92 8.35 -6.64
C ILE A 153 -3.65 9.46 -7.36
N ARG A 154 -2.90 10.38 -7.96
CA ARG A 154 -3.45 11.42 -8.83
C ARG A 154 -3.00 11.15 -10.26
N LEU A 155 -3.92 11.22 -11.19
CA LEU A 155 -3.63 11.24 -12.62
C LEU A 155 -4.08 12.57 -13.19
N THR A 156 -3.16 13.34 -13.75
CA THR A 156 -3.47 14.62 -14.39
C THR A 156 -3.74 14.39 -15.88
N GLY A 157 -4.98 14.62 -16.31
CA GLY A 157 -5.45 14.15 -17.62
C GLY A 157 -4.74 14.75 -18.84
N ALA A 158 -4.20 15.97 -18.73
CA ALA A 158 -3.55 16.66 -19.84
C ALA A 158 -2.16 16.11 -20.20
N LEU A 159 -1.47 15.53 -19.21
CA LEU A 159 -0.09 15.05 -19.36
C LEU A 159 0.03 13.54 -19.12
N GLY A 160 -1.05 12.88 -18.66
CA GLY A 160 -1.02 11.47 -18.31
C GLY A 160 -0.07 11.15 -17.15
N ILE A 161 0.37 12.17 -16.39
CA ILE A 161 1.29 11.99 -15.27
C ILE A 161 0.54 11.30 -14.13
N LEU A 162 1.15 10.25 -13.61
CA LEU A 162 0.69 9.52 -12.44
C LEU A 162 1.60 9.87 -11.25
N GLU A 163 0.99 10.35 -10.18
CA GLU A 163 1.70 10.68 -8.94
C GLU A 163 1.12 9.87 -7.79
N ILE A 164 2.01 9.36 -6.94
CA ILE A 164 1.63 8.68 -5.70
C ILE A 164 1.84 9.66 -4.55
N GLY A 165 0.85 9.75 -3.67
CA GLY A 165 0.87 10.57 -2.47
C GLY A 165 0.46 9.77 -1.24
N ARG A 166 0.60 10.40 -0.08
CA ARG A 166 0.17 9.83 1.21
C ARG A 166 -0.39 10.90 2.13
N ASN A 167 -1.10 10.43 3.15
CA ASN A 167 -1.42 11.18 4.37
C ASN A 167 -1.16 10.27 5.57
N THR A 168 -0.20 10.65 6.42
CA THR A 168 0.24 9.82 7.54
C THR A 168 -0.70 9.85 8.74
N SER A 169 -1.65 10.79 8.75
CA SER A 169 -2.52 11.06 9.89
C SER A 169 -3.99 10.73 9.59
N ALA A 170 -4.38 10.73 8.32
CA ALA A 170 -5.73 10.38 7.91
C ALA A 170 -5.87 8.89 7.64
N SER A 171 -7.04 8.37 7.99
CA SER A 171 -7.44 7.00 7.71
C SER A 171 -8.67 6.88 6.80
N SER A 172 -9.37 8.00 6.60
CA SER A 172 -10.56 8.08 5.77
C SER A 172 -10.20 8.39 4.32
N THR A 173 -10.84 7.68 3.39
CA THR A 173 -10.79 7.96 1.95
C THR A 173 -11.46 9.28 1.56
N ARG A 174 -12.03 10.04 2.51
CA ARG A 174 -12.50 11.42 2.30
C ARG A 174 -11.43 12.47 2.52
N ALA A 175 -10.32 12.12 3.17
CA ALA A 175 -9.23 13.05 3.44
C ALA A 175 -8.38 13.31 2.19
N THR A 176 -7.61 14.39 2.21
CA THR A 176 -6.66 14.75 1.15
C THR A 176 -5.27 14.20 1.45
N CYS A 177 -4.49 13.90 0.42
CA CYS A 177 -3.06 13.66 0.60
C CYS A 177 -2.33 15.00 0.77
N ASP A 178 -1.48 15.05 1.79
CA ASP A 178 -0.68 16.21 2.16
C ASP A 178 0.77 16.12 1.65
N GLN A 179 1.23 14.91 1.33
CA GLN A 179 2.53 14.65 0.74
C GLN A 179 2.38 13.97 -0.62
N TRP A 180 3.07 14.51 -1.63
CA TRP A 180 3.10 14.02 -3.00
C TRP A 180 4.55 13.77 -3.40
N ASN A 181 4.79 12.77 -4.26
CA ASN A 181 6.11 12.43 -4.82
C ASN A 181 7.09 11.72 -3.86
N ASP A 182 6.57 11.11 -2.80
CA ASP A 182 7.33 10.22 -1.91
C ASP A 182 7.11 8.76 -2.32
N ILE A 183 7.97 8.23 -3.19
CA ILE A 183 8.12 6.79 -3.42
C ILE A 183 9.02 6.21 -2.33
#